data_AF-A0A8S1YLT5-F1
#
_entry.id   AF-A0A8S1YLT5-F1
#
_cell.length_a   1.000
_cell.length_b   1.000
_cell.length_c   1.000
_cell.angle_alpha   90.00
_cell.angle_beta   90.00
_cell.angle_gamma   90.00
#
_symmetry.space_group_name_H-M   'P 1'
#
loop_
_entity.id
_entity.type
_entity.pdbx_description
1 polymer ?
#
loop_
_entity_poly.entity_id
_entity_poly.type
_entity_poly.pdbx_seq_one_letter_code
_entity_poly.pdbx_strand_id
1 'polypeptide(L)'
;MYLTADSALQLLQEKRNKFQVEIRRKRTENTFQQKRAIFVQNKVWDLELLAQYALEYYNRGDLQESENYLIRLNEYADSQYSANLKSINTITFLGEIATNCDPHLLGLVLSIYQKIYLPECLNPYLLSQIQRFENSELVKQFVVLLHKIVKNNPINHLVEQCDFVSYLVEISLLLDNFEEWFKIVEVLGTYINQPSYYFKKLVVTCIKFIEQDTDLATFQIMLTMISCEKDNKNSINYLLANAGFVDLIMDRLERNMMLSISIITKIVEESDEGTILFIQHGLLKTLSNLYFEMRENQTAFIYITANICFLKNDYVITEVVTSEIFNTILALDEQELDKNDFIYISQMLKQLIRKYSNEQLYHYLLTKTDYVYMLGHMMKQFELPEVIHNTISCVLHMANSQSDELTKLFRYKISGKPIESVLTNIQYLFQDINIIEKVYDFLNIKYD
;
A
#
# COMPACT_ATOMS: atom_id res chain seq x y z
N MET A 1 -61.76 -51.80 29.10
CA MET A 1 -60.37 -52.11 28.73
C MET A 1 -59.49 -51.60 29.86
N TYR A 2 -58.92 -52.47 30.68
CA TYR A 2 -58.00 -52.05 31.76
C TYR A 2 -56.60 -51.88 31.15
N LEU A 3 -55.95 -50.74 31.41
CA LEU A 3 -54.55 -50.52 31.06
C LEU A 3 -53.71 -51.61 31.76
N THR A 4 -52.87 -52.33 31.02
CA THR A 4 -51.90 -53.25 31.61
C THR A 4 -50.93 -52.44 32.49
N ALA A 5 -50.42 -53.04 33.57
CA ALA A 5 -49.56 -52.35 34.54
C ALA A 5 -48.39 -51.60 33.87
N ASP A 6 -47.80 -52.18 32.81
CA ASP A 6 -46.72 -51.57 32.03
C ASP A 6 -47.18 -50.35 31.22
N SER A 7 -48.36 -50.43 30.59
CA SER A 7 -48.92 -49.28 29.84
C SER A 7 -49.28 -48.12 30.76
N ALA A 8 -49.75 -48.40 31.98
CA ALA A 8 -50.01 -47.37 32.99
C ALA A 8 -48.69 -46.73 33.48
N LEU A 9 -47.62 -47.53 33.62
CA LEU A 9 -46.31 -47.07 34.06
C LEU A 9 -45.63 -46.16 33.02
N GLN A 10 -45.75 -46.51 31.74
CA GLN A 10 -45.22 -45.73 30.62
C GLN A 10 -45.95 -44.37 30.48
N LEU A 11 -47.27 -44.37 30.65
CA LEU A 11 -48.09 -43.16 30.60
C LEU A 11 -47.83 -42.23 31.80
N LEU A 12 -47.51 -42.80 32.98
CA LEU A 12 -47.05 -42.05 34.15
C LEU A 12 -45.65 -41.46 33.94
N GLN A 13 -44.73 -42.19 33.29
CA GLN A 13 -43.40 -41.68 32.95
C GLN A 13 -43.46 -40.53 31.94
N GLU A 14 -44.29 -40.62 30.90
CA GLU A 14 -44.51 -39.52 29.94
C GLU A 14 -45.12 -38.29 30.60
N LYS A 15 -46.12 -38.48 31.47
CA LYS A 15 -46.70 -37.37 32.25
C LYS A 15 -45.68 -36.74 33.19
N ARG A 16 -44.83 -37.55 33.84
CA ARG A 16 -43.74 -37.06 34.69
C ARG A 16 -42.71 -36.26 33.89
N ASN A 17 -42.32 -36.71 32.70
CA ASN A 17 -41.37 -36.00 31.85
C ASN A 17 -41.95 -34.67 31.35
N LYS A 18 -43.21 -34.65 30.90
CA LYS A 18 -43.91 -33.41 30.52
C LYS A 18 -43.99 -32.43 31.69
N PHE A 19 -44.32 -32.93 32.88
CA PHE A 19 -44.40 -32.10 34.09
C PHE A 19 -43.03 -31.57 34.53
N GLN A 20 -41.96 -32.36 34.38
CA GLN A 20 -40.59 -31.89 34.67
C GLN A 20 -40.10 -30.83 33.69
N VAL A 21 -40.45 -30.95 32.39
CA VAL A 21 -40.18 -29.91 31.39
C VAL A 21 -40.96 -28.64 31.71
N GLU A 22 -42.23 -28.76 32.10
CA GLU A 22 -43.06 -27.62 32.47
C GLU A 22 -42.61 -26.95 33.78
N ILE A 23 -42.15 -27.72 34.77
CA ILE A 23 -41.51 -27.19 35.99
C ILE A 23 -40.22 -26.46 35.64
N ARG A 24 -39.38 -27.01 34.76
CA ARG A 24 -38.15 -26.32 34.32
C ARG A 24 -38.51 -25.01 33.63
N ARG A 25 -39.47 -25.01 32.70
CA ARG A 25 -39.96 -23.81 32.01
C ARG A 25 -40.51 -22.76 32.98
N LYS A 26 -41.36 -23.15 33.93
CA LYS A 26 -41.90 -22.28 34.99
C LYS A 26 -40.82 -21.77 35.95
N ARG A 27 -39.77 -22.55 36.22
CA ARG A 27 -38.62 -22.09 37.01
C ARG A 27 -37.81 -21.06 36.23
N THR A 28 -37.52 -21.28 34.95
CA THR A 28 -36.86 -20.29 34.09
C THR A 28 -37.68 -19.01 33.97
N GLU A 29 -39.01 -19.11 33.79
CA GLU A 29 -39.95 -17.98 33.78
C GLU A 29 -40.02 -17.25 35.12
N ASN A 30 -40.01 -17.96 36.27
CA ASN A 30 -39.99 -17.32 37.59
C ASN A 30 -38.65 -16.63 37.89
N THR A 31 -37.52 -17.25 37.53
CA THR A 31 -36.20 -16.62 37.66
C THR A 31 -36.11 -15.37 36.76
N PHE A 32 -36.72 -15.42 35.57
CA PHE A 32 -36.84 -14.29 34.66
C PHE A 32 -37.74 -13.18 35.23
N GLN A 33 -38.93 -13.51 35.75
CA GLN A 33 -39.83 -12.52 36.37
C GLN A 33 -39.20 -11.89 37.61
N GLN A 34 -38.45 -12.65 38.41
CA GLN A 34 -37.70 -12.13 39.55
C GLN A 34 -36.55 -11.22 39.10
N LYS A 35 -35.76 -11.60 38.09
CA LYS A 35 -34.73 -10.73 37.50
C LYS A 35 -35.33 -9.48 36.85
N ARG A 36 -36.52 -9.58 36.23
CA ARG A 36 -37.29 -8.46 35.64
C ARG A 36 -37.86 -7.53 36.70
N ALA A 37 -38.34 -8.05 37.83
CA ALA A 37 -38.83 -7.24 38.95
C ALA A 37 -37.70 -6.44 39.62
N ILE A 38 -36.50 -7.04 39.73
CA ILE A 38 -35.28 -6.36 40.18
C ILE A 38 -34.79 -5.33 39.14
N PHE A 39 -34.97 -5.62 37.85
CA PHE A 39 -34.62 -4.76 36.71
C PHE A 39 -35.50 -3.49 36.59
N VAL A 40 -36.78 -3.56 36.95
CA VAL A 40 -37.67 -2.37 36.94
C VAL A 40 -37.41 -1.47 38.16
N GLN A 41 -36.91 -2.00 39.26
CA GLN A 41 -36.65 -1.24 40.49
C GLN A 41 -35.28 -0.54 40.53
N ASN A 42 -34.27 -1.10 39.85
CA ASN A 42 -32.95 -0.50 39.77
C ASN A 42 -32.71 0.04 38.36
N LYS A 43 -32.45 1.34 38.20
CA LYS A 43 -31.98 1.94 36.94
C LYS A 43 -30.62 1.34 36.57
N VAL A 44 -30.60 0.17 35.96
CA VAL A 44 -29.38 -0.62 35.76
C VAL A 44 -28.72 -0.27 34.44
N TRP A 45 -27.46 0.12 34.54
CA TRP A 45 -26.49 0.40 33.47
C TRP A 45 -25.80 -0.90 32.98
N ASP A 46 -26.46 -2.05 33.14
CA ASP A 46 -25.88 -3.36 32.77
C ASP A 46 -26.22 -3.72 31.33
N LEU A 47 -25.29 -3.40 30.43
CA LEU A 47 -25.44 -3.49 28.99
C LEU A 47 -25.46 -4.95 28.50
N GLU A 48 -24.76 -5.85 29.20
CA GLU A 48 -24.80 -7.29 28.89
C GLU A 48 -26.18 -7.87 29.18
N LEU A 49 -26.81 -7.46 30.29
CA LEU A 49 -28.16 -7.90 30.64
C LEU A 49 -29.22 -7.37 29.66
N LEU A 50 -29.04 -6.14 29.16
CA LEU A 50 -29.90 -5.60 28.10
C LEU A 50 -29.78 -6.41 26.80
N ALA A 51 -28.56 -6.77 26.39
CA ALA A 51 -28.34 -7.63 25.24
C ALA A 51 -28.95 -9.03 25.43
N GLN A 52 -28.82 -9.61 26.62
CA GLN A 52 -29.44 -10.89 26.96
C GLN A 52 -30.97 -10.83 26.84
N TYR A 53 -31.61 -9.78 27.35
CA TYR A 53 -33.06 -9.63 27.26
C TYR A 53 -33.52 -9.40 25.82
N ALA A 54 -32.79 -8.60 25.03
CA ALA A 54 -33.09 -8.42 23.62
C ALA A 54 -33.15 -9.77 22.88
N LEU A 55 -32.16 -10.64 23.09
CA LEU A 55 -32.10 -11.97 22.49
C LEU A 55 -33.23 -12.88 22.99
N GLU A 56 -33.54 -12.84 24.28
CA GLU A 56 -34.60 -13.69 24.84
C GLU A 56 -35.99 -13.35 24.30
N TYR A 57 -36.33 -12.05 24.17
CA TYR A 57 -37.58 -11.64 23.55
C TYR A 57 -37.61 -11.92 22.05
N TYR A 58 -36.48 -11.76 21.37
CA TYR A 58 -36.32 -12.14 19.96
C TYR A 58 -36.64 -13.63 19.75
N ASN A 59 -36.04 -14.52 20.54
CA ASN A 59 -36.26 -15.96 20.47
C ASN A 59 -37.70 -16.39 20.82
N ARG A 60 -38.44 -15.55 21.54
CA ARG A 60 -39.86 -15.76 21.85
C ARG A 60 -40.81 -15.24 20.76
N GLY A 61 -40.28 -14.54 19.74
CA GLY A 61 -41.06 -13.89 18.68
C GLY A 61 -41.65 -12.54 19.06
N ASP A 62 -41.28 -11.98 20.22
CA ASP A 62 -41.70 -10.64 20.66
C ASP A 62 -40.70 -9.61 20.14
N LEU A 63 -40.79 -9.32 18.84
CA LEU A 63 -39.84 -8.48 18.12
C LEU A 63 -39.85 -7.03 18.63
N GLN A 64 -41.02 -6.51 19.01
CA GLN A 64 -41.16 -5.15 19.51
C GLN A 64 -40.45 -4.96 20.85
N GLU A 65 -40.59 -5.93 21.77
CA GLU A 65 -39.90 -5.83 23.05
C GLU A 65 -38.39 -6.03 22.88
N SER A 66 -37.97 -6.94 21.98
CA SER A 66 -36.56 -7.07 21.59
C SER A 66 -35.97 -5.76 21.08
N GLU A 67 -36.68 -5.07 20.17
CA GLU A 67 -36.30 -3.77 19.64
C GLU A 67 -36.14 -2.71 20.75
N ASN A 68 -37.10 -2.63 21.68
CA ASN A 68 -37.03 -1.69 22.80
C ASN A 68 -35.76 -1.89 23.64
N TYR A 69 -35.35 -3.14 23.85
CA TYR A 69 -34.11 -3.45 24.58
C TYR A 69 -32.86 -3.08 23.77
N LEU A 70 -32.86 -3.27 22.44
CA LEU A 70 -31.77 -2.84 21.58
C LEU A 70 -31.64 -1.32 21.48
N ILE A 71 -32.76 -0.59 21.40
CA ILE A 71 -32.76 0.88 21.42
C ILE A 71 -32.14 1.39 22.71
N ARG A 72 -32.58 0.87 23.87
CA ARG A 72 -32.02 1.23 25.18
C ARG A 72 -30.53 0.88 25.28
N LEU A 73 -30.16 -0.31 24.82
CA LEU A 73 -28.76 -0.73 24.78
C LEU A 73 -27.92 0.24 23.94
N ASN A 74 -28.43 0.67 22.78
CA ASN A 74 -27.77 1.64 21.94
C ASN A 74 -27.70 3.02 22.59
N GLU A 75 -28.76 3.51 23.21
CA GLU A 75 -28.76 4.79 23.94
C GLU A 75 -27.73 4.83 25.08
N TYR A 76 -27.59 3.71 25.81
CA TYR A 76 -26.67 3.62 26.95
C TYR A 76 -25.24 3.17 26.58
N ALA A 77 -25.03 2.71 25.35
CA ALA A 77 -23.71 2.44 24.82
C ALA A 77 -23.00 3.76 24.51
N ASP A 78 -22.11 4.20 25.40
CA ASP A 78 -21.12 5.24 25.10
C ASP A 78 -19.70 4.71 25.35
N SER A 79 -18.86 4.82 24.33
CA SER A 79 -17.65 4.00 24.14
C SER A 79 -16.51 4.24 25.13
N GLN A 80 -16.58 5.30 25.96
CA GLN A 80 -15.49 5.68 26.85
C GLN A 80 -15.49 4.94 28.21
N TYR A 81 -16.60 4.34 28.65
CA TYR A 81 -16.74 3.90 30.06
C TYR A 81 -17.44 2.54 30.30
N SER A 82 -17.87 1.85 29.25
CA SER A 82 -18.77 0.68 29.38
C SER A 82 -18.03 -0.66 29.26
N ALA A 83 -17.43 -1.15 30.35
CA ALA A 83 -16.64 -2.38 30.37
C ALA A 83 -17.43 -3.66 30.02
N ASN A 84 -18.71 -3.75 30.38
CA ASN A 84 -19.60 -4.90 30.08
C ASN A 84 -20.17 -4.88 28.66
N LEU A 85 -20.19 -3.72 27.99
CA LEU A 85 -20.60 -3.63 26.57
C LEU A 85 -19.62 -4.40 25.66
N LYS A 86 -18.33 -4.35 26.00
CA LYS A 86 -17.25 -5.03 25.28
C LYS A 86 -17.08 -6.51 25.69
N SER A 87 -17.97 -7.05 26.50
CA SER A 87 -17.89 -8.46 26.89
C SER A 87 -18.21 -9.38 25.70
N ILE A 88 -17.53 -10.52 25.64
CA ILE A 88 -17.77 -11.55 24.61
C ILE A 88 -19.24 -12.01 24.63
N ASN A 89 -19.87 -12.06 25.81
CA ASN A 89 -21.27 -12.43 25.96
C ASN A 89 -22.21 -11.44 25.26
N THR A 90 -22.00 -10.13 25.47
CA THR A 90 -22.78 -9.08 24.79
C THR A 90 -22.67 -9.21 23.27
N ILE A 91 -21.46 -9.39 22.76
CA ILE A 91 -21.21 -9.59 21.32
C ILE A 91 -21.88 -10.85 20.80
N THR A 92 -21.82 -11.95 21.55
CA THR A 92 -22.46 -13.23 21.19
C THR A 92 -23.98 -13.09 21.11
N PHE A 93 -24.61 -12.46 22.10
CA PHE A 93 -26.06 -12.28 22.13
C PHE A 93 -26.55 -11.43 20.95
N LEU A 94 -25.84 -10.33 20.65
CA LEU A 94 -26.14 -9.48 19.50
C LEU A 94 -25.91 -10.23 18.18
N GLY A 95 -24.89 -11.09 18.10
CA GLY A 95 -24.59 -11.92 16.94
C GLY A 95 -25.69 -12.95 16.63
N GLU A 96 -26.28 -13.54 17.67
CA GLU A 96 -27.41 -14.46 17.51
C GLU A 96 -28.65 -13.75 16.92
N ILE A 97 -28.96 -12.53 17.38
CA ILE A 97 -30.04 -11.70 16.80
C ILE A 97 -29.72 -11.37 15.34
N ALA A 98 -28.49 -10.91 15.08
CA ALA A 98 -28.04 -10.49 13.74
C ALA A 98 -28.15 -11.62 12.70
N THR A 99 -28.10 -12.89 13.10
CA THR A 99 -28.06 -14.03 12.19
C THR A 99 -29.33 -14.20 11.35
N ASN A 100 -30.51 -13.75 11.83
CA ASN A 100 -31.79 -14.01 11.15
C ASN A 100 -32.85 -12.90 11.35
N CYS A 101 -32.44 -11.67 11.62
CA CYS A 101 -33.37 -10.56 11.87
C CYS A 101 -33.81 -9.83 10.60
N ASP A 102 -34.77 -8.91 10.73
CA ASP A 102 -35.11 -7.97 9.66
C ASP A 102 -34.06 -6.84 9.53
N PRO A 103 -34.10 -6.04 8.44
CA PRO A 103 -33.14 -4.97 8.22
C PRO A 103 -33.09 -3.91 9.34
N HIS A 104 -34.21 -3.67 10.03
CA HIS A 104 -34.30 -2.63 11.06
C HIS A 104 -33.57 -3.04 12.33
N LEU A 105 -33.84 -4.25 12.83
CA LEU A 105 -33.11 -4.83 13.95
C LEU A 105 -31.62 -5.00 13.63
N LEU A 106 -31.29 -5.36 12.39
CA LEU A 106 -29.90 -5.45 11.93
C LEU A 106 -29.19 -4.09 12.01
N GLY A 107 -29.86 -3.01 11.60
CA GLY A 107 -29.33 -1.64 11.72
C GLY A 107 -29.04 -1.24 13.16
N LEU A 108 -29.91 -1.59 14.11
CA LEU A 108 -29.68 -1.35 15.54
C LEU A 108 -28.46 -2.12 16.07
N VAL A 109 -28.32 -3.40 15.68
CA VAL A 109 -27.14 -4.20 16.06
C VAL A 109 -25.85 -3.60 15.50
N LEU A 110 -25.83 -3.19 14.23
CA LEU A 110 -24.68 -2.53 13.60
C LEU A 110 -24.31 -1.23 14.32
N SER A 111 -25.30 -0.41 14.70
CA SER A 111 -25.08 0.82 15.47
C SER A 111 -24.40 0.55 16.81
N ILE A 112 -24.81 -0.50 17.52
CA ILE A 112 -24.20 -0.92 18.79
C ILE A 112 -22.78 -1.44 18.55
N TYR A 113 -22.57 -2.26 17.52
CA TYR A 113 -21.23 -2.75 17.16
C TYR A 113 -20.27 -1.62 16.82
N GLN A 114 -20.70 -0.55 16.15
CA GLN A 114 -19.86 0.63 15.89
C GLN A 114 -19.39 1.35 17.17
N LYS A 115 -20.02 1.08 18.32
CA LYS A 115 -19.64 1.60 19.64
C LYS A 115 -18.73 0.61 20.39
N ILE A 116 -18.81 -0.68 20.08
CA ILE A 116 -17.94 -1.74 20.62
C ILE A 116 -16.60 -1.78 19.87
N TYR A 117 -16.65 -1.78 18.54
CA TYR A 117 -15.53 -1.77 17.57
C TYR A 117 -14.42 -2.79 17.86
N LEU A 118 -14.78 -3.97 18.37
CA LEU A 118 -13.85 -5.09 18.56
C LEU A 118 -13.91 -6.07 17.37
N PRO A 119 -12.81 -6.79 17.07
CA PRO A 119 -12.78 -7.82 16.02
C PRO A 119 -13.91 -8.84 16.08
N GLU A 120 -14.31 -9.23 17.28
CA GLU A 120 -15.35 -10.23 17.56
C GLU A 120 -16.73 -9.80 17.04
N CYS A 121 -16.94 -8.52 16.72
CA CYS A 121 -18.17 -8.03 16.08
C CYS A 121 -18.31 -8.50 14.62
N LEU A 122 -17.23 -8.96 13.97
CA LEU A 122 -17.20 -9.36 12.56
C LEU A 122 -17.53 -10.85 12.35
N ASN A 123 -18.63 -11.31 12.94
CA ASN A 123 -19.10 -12.68 12.76
C ASN A 123 -19.46 -12.96 11.27
N PRO A 124 -19.05 -14.09 10.68
CA PRO A 124 -19.39 -14.48 9.30
C PRO A 124 -20.87 -14.38 8.90
N TYR A 125 -21.81 -14.54 9.83
CA TYR A 125 -23.25 -14.43 9.54
C TYR A 125 -23.71 -12.98 9.32
N LEU A 126 -22.98 -11.99 9.85
CA LEU A 126 -23.33 -10.57 9.71
C LEU A 126 -23.25 -10.15 8.23
N LEU A 127 -22.20 -10.59 7.57
CA LEU A 127 -21.97 -10.40 6.15
C LEU A 127 -23.13 -10.96 5.31
N SER A 128 -23.45 -12.23 5.49
CA SER A 128 -24.46 -12.89 4.65
C SER A 128 -25.82 -12.22 4.75
N GLN A 129 -26.16 -11.64 5.91
CA GLN A 129 -27.37 -10.83 6.06
C GLN A 129 -27.27 -9.47 5.36
N ILE A 130 -26.14 -8.77 5.47
CA ILE A 130 -25.93 -7.51 4.73
C ILE A 130 -26.05 -7.73 3.22
N GLN A 131 -25.44 -8.80 2.70
CA GLN A 131 -25.56 -9.19 1.29
C GLN A 131 -26.99 -9.55 0.91
N ARG A 132 -27.70 -10.30 1.76
CA ARG A 132 -29.08 -10.71 1.50
C ARG A 132 -30.04 -9.53 1.35
N PHE A 133 -29.85 -8.47 2.13
CA PHE A 133 -30.79 -7.35 2.17
C PHE A 133 -30.55 -6.29 1.11
N GLU A 134 -29.36 -6.26 0.48
CA GLU A 134 -28.98 -5.29 -0.56
C GLU A 134 -29.33 -3.82 -0.17
N ASN A 135 -29.27 -3.51 1.13
CA ASN A 135 -29.70 -2.22 1.68
C ASN A 135 -28.49 -1.29 1.86
N SER A 136 -28.48 -0.16 1.13
CA SER A 136 -27.34 0.78 1.13
C SER A 136 -26.99 1.31 2.53
N GLU A 137 -27.98 1.60 3.38
CA GLU A 137 -27.74 2.15 4.72
C GLU A 137 -27.07 1.12 5.64
N LEU A 138 -27.48 -0.14 5.54
CA LEU A 138 -26.82 -1.23 6.27
C LEU A 138 -25.38 -1.42 5.82
N VAL A 139 -25.12 -1.33 4.51
CA VAL A 139 -23.74 -1.40 3.98
C VAL A 139 -22.91 -0.24 4.52
N LYS A 140 -23.43 1.00 4.54
CA LYS A 140 -22.72 2.17 5.11
C LYS A 140 -22.36 1.96 6.57
N GLN A 141 -23.33 1.52 7.38
CA GLN A 141 -23.10 1.27 8.79
C GLN A 141 -22.09 0.15 9.02
N PHE A 142 -22.10 -0.87 8.17
CA PHE A 142 -21.10 -1.92 8.21
C PHE A 142 -19.70 -1.41 7.87
N VAL A 143 -19.55 -0.59 6.82
CA VAL A 143 -18.25 0.03 6.47
C VAL A 143 -17.70 0.91 7.59
N VAL A 144 -18.56 1.69 8.25
CA VAL A 144 -18.14 2.51 9.41
C VAL A 144 -17.63 1.63 10.56
N LEU A 145 -18.28 0.50 10.84
CA LEU A 145 -17.82 -0.47 11.83
C LEU A 145 -16.43 -1.00 11.47
N LEU A 146 -16.24 -1.42 10.23
CA LEU A 146 -14.97 -1.95 9.73
C LEU A 146 -13.82 -0.96 9.91
N HIS A 147 -14.03 0.27 9.46
CA HIS A 147 -13.04 1.33 9.56
C HIS A 147 -12.65 1.62 11.03
N LYS A 148 -13.64 1.61 11.94
CA LYS A 148 -13.37 1.76 13.39
C LYS A 148 -12.58 0.59 13.97
N ILE A 149 -12.88 -0.64 13.58
CA ILE A 149 -12.16 -1.83 14.07
C ILE A 149 -10.69 -1.77 13.65
N VAL A 150 -10.42 -1.52 12.37
CA VAL A 150 -9.07 -1.54 11.79
C VAL A 150 -8.20 -0.43 12.38
N LYS A 151 -8.77 0.77 12.59
CA LYS A 151 -8.04 1.90 13.18
C LYS A 151 -7.60 1.65 14.63
N ASN A 152 -8.31 0.80 15.38
CA ASN A 152 -8.17 0.68 16.84
C ASN A 152 -7.65 -0.69 17.32
N ASN A 153 -7.48 -1.69 16.45
CA ASN A 153 -7.08 -3.04 16.85
C ASN A 153 -5.90 -3.57 16.00
N PRO A 154 -4.99 -4.37 16.59
CA PRO A 154 -3.89 -4.99 15.85
C PRO A 154 -4.41 -5.97 14.80
N ILE A 155 -3.97 -5.74 13.57
CA ILE A 155 -4.61 -6.24 12.33
C ILE A 155 -4.40 -7.74 12.09
N ASN A 156 -3.35 -8.35 12.64
CA ASN A 156 -2.98 -9.74 12.37
C ASN A 156 -4.08 -10.76 12.78
N HIS A 157 -4.82 -10.49 13.85
CA HIS A 157 -5.88 -11.39 14.33
C HIS A 157 -7.17 -11.37 13.47
N LEU A 158 -7.43 -10.26 12.76
CA LEU A 158 -8.63 -10.08 11.92
C LEU A 158 -8.56 -10.87 10.60
N VAL A 159 -7.34 -10.98 10.04
CA VAL A 159 -7.09 -11.68 8.76
C VAL A 159 -7.25 -13.19 8.91
N GLU A 160 -6.80 -13.76 10.03
CA GLU A 160 -6.76 -15.21 10.23
C GLU A 160 -8.14 -15.84 10.49
N GLN A 161 -9.14 -15.06 10.95
CA GLN A 161 -10.39 -15.62 11.44
C GLN A 161 -11.55 -15.63 10.44
N CYS A 162 -11.58 -14.75 9.42
CA CYS A 162 -12.83 -14.50 8.67
C CYS A 162 -12.71 -14.30 7.15
N ASP A 163 -11.56 -14.57 6.51
CA ASP A 163 -11.33 -14.22 5.07
C ASP A 163 -11.79 -12.77 4.75
N PHE A 164 -11.51 -11.90 5.72
CA PHE A 164 -12.03 -10.55 5.83
C PHE A 164 -11.69 -9.68 4.61
N VAL A 165 -10.52 -9.93 4.03
CA VAL A 165 -10.00 -9.19 2.89
C VAL A 165 -10.79 -9.55 1.62
N SER A 166 -11.11 -10.83 1.39
CA SER A 166 -11.98 -11.25 0.27
C SER A 166 -13.35 -10.58 0.35
N TYR A 167 -13.89 -10.48 1.56
CA TYR A 167 -15.18 -9.85 1.79
C TYR A 167 -15.18 -8.33 1.53
N LEU A 168 -14.16 -7.61 2.01
CA LEU A 168 -14.01 -6.18 1.74
C LEU A 168 -13.90 -5.89 0.24
N VAL A 169 -13.21 -6.76 -0.50
CA VAL A 169 -13.13 -6.70 -1.96
C VAL A 169 -14.52 -6.86 -2.58
N GLU A 170 -15.30 -7.86 -2.15
CA GLU A 170 -16.65 -8.10 -2.68
C GLU A 170 -17.60 -6.92 -2.43
N ILE A 171 -17.62 -6.36 -1.22
CA ILE A 171 -18.44 -5.17 -0.94
C ILE A 171 -17.98 -3.96 -1.75
N SER A 172 -16.67 -3.77 -1.94
CA SER A 172 -16.16 -2.65 -2.73
C SER A 172 -16.65 -2.68 -4.19
N LEU A 173 -17.01 -3.86 -4.72
CA LEU A 173 -17.58 -4.03 -6.06
C LEU A 173 -19.09 -3.74 -6.12
N LEU A 174 -19.77 -3.70 -4.98
CA LEU A 174 -21.22 -3.50 -4.84
C LEU A 174 -21.58 -2.07 -4.38
N LEU A 175 -20.58 -1.28 -3.98
CA LEU A 175 -20.77 0.09 -3.52
C LEU A 175 -20.76 1.07 -4.70
N ASP A 176 -21.89 1.74 -4.90
CA ASP A 176 -22.01 2.87 -5.85
C ASP A 176 -21.50 4.20 -5.28
N ASN A 177 -21.16 4.25 -3.98
CA ASN A 177 -20.74 5.47 -3.30
C ASN A 177 -19.23 5.48 -2.99
N PHE A 178 -18.57 6.54 -3.45
CA PHE A 178 -17.13 6.75 -3.42
C PHE A 178 -16.56 6.87 -2.01
N GLU A 179 -17.26 7.55 -1.10
CA GLU A 179 -16.74 7.83 0.25
C GLU A 179 -16.57 6.54 1.08
N GLU A 180 -17.52 5.61 1.00
CA GLU A 180 -17.45 4.32 1.70
C GLU A 180 -16.47 3.37 1.02
N TRP A 181 -16.34 3.44 -0.31
CA TRP A 181 -15.30 2.72 -1.04
C TRP A 181 -13.90 3.13 -0.56
N PHE A 182 -13.63 4.44 -0.44
CA PHE A 182 -12.34 4.94 0.03
C PHE A 182 -12.03 4.50 1.47
N LYS A 183 -13.02 4.48 2.37
CA LYS A 183 -12.82 3.96 3.74
C LYS A 183 -12.45 2.48 3.77
N ILE A 184 -13.03 1.66 2.88
CA ILE A 184 -12.64 0.25 2.72
C ILE A 184 -11.21 0.16 2.18
N VAL A 185 -10.88 1.01 1.22
CA VAL A 185 -9.59 1.06 0.55
C VAL A 185 -8.47 1.54 1.46
N GLU A 186 -8.70 2.54 2.31
CA GLU A 186 -7.79 2.96 3.37
C GLU A 186 -7.54 1.83 4.36
N VAL A 187 -8.61 1.15 4.80
CA VAL A 187 -8.53 -0.04 5.64
C VAL A 187 -7.61 -1.06 4.98
N LEU A 188 -7.84 -1.39 3.71
CA LEU A 188 -7.01 -2.31 2.93
C LEU A 188 -5.56 -1.77 2.78
N GLY A 189 -5.35 -0.48 2.56
CA GLY A 189 -4.00 0.11 2.46
C GLY A 189 -3.10 -0.14 3.68
N THR A 190 -3.68 -0.39 4.87
CA THR A 190 -2.92 -0.71 6.10
C THR A 190 -2.36 -2.13 6.15
N TYR A 191 -2.75 -3.05 5.26
CA TYR A 191 -2.36 -4.47 5.25
C TYR A 191 -0.99 -4.75 4.59
N ILE A 192 0.03 -3.95 4.92
CA ILE A 192 1.34 -3.87 4.23
C ILE A 192 2.08 -5.24 4.09
N ASN A 193 1.82 -6.22 4.98
CA ASN A 193 2.60 -7.46 5.04
C ASN A 193 2.03 -8.66 4.25
N GLN A 194 0.79 -8.60 3.72
CA GLN A 194 0.20 -9.65 2.86
C GLN A 194 -0.67 -9.14 1.66
N PRO A 195 -0.33 -8.04 0.96
CA PRO A 195 -1.23 -7.37 0.02
C PRO A 195 -1.34 -8.02 -1.36
N SER A 196 -0.59 -9.09 -1.66
CA SER A 196 -0.42 -9.52 -3.04
C SER A 196 -1.64 -10.14 -3.71
N TYR A 197 -2.35 -11.02 -2.99
CA TYR A 197 -3.44 -11.79 -3.56
C TYR A 197 -4.76 -11.02 -3.63
N TYR A 198 -5.09 -10.29 -2.57
CA TYR A 198 -6.39 -9.66 -2.43
C TYR A 198 -6.53 -8.34 -3.18
N PHE A 199 -5.44 -7.56 -3.28
CA PHE A 199 -5.50 -6.23 -3.87
C PHE A 199 -5.55 -6.25 -5.40
N LYS A 200 -5.13 -7.36 -6.04
CA LYS A 200 -5.29 -7.55 -7.50
C LYS A 200 -6.75 -7.38 -7.94
N LYS A 201 -7.70 -7.86 -7.14
CA LYS A 201 -9.14 -7.69 -7.44
C LYS A 201 -9.62 -6.25 -7.28
N LEU A 202 -8.91 -5.41 -6.50
CA LEU A 202 -9.26 -4.01 -6.29
C LEU A 202 -8.75 -3.11 -7.40
N VAL A 203 -7.63 -3.43 -8.06
CA VAL A 203 -7.00 -2.54 -9.06
C VAL A 203 -7.95 -2.14 -10.19
N VAL A 204 -8.74 -3.07 -10.73
CA VAL A 204 -9.70 -2.72 -11.81
C VAL A 204 -10.73 -1.71 -11.30
N THR A 205 -11.18 -1.89 -10.05
CA THR A 205 -12.11 -0.99 -9.36
C THR A 205 -11.47 0.35 -9.04
N CYS A 206 -10.24 0.32 -8.51
CA CYS A 206 -9.35 1.45 -8.29
C CYS A 206 -9.20 2.29 -9.57
N ILE A 207 -8.81 1.67 -10.69
CA ILE A 207 -8.63 2.34 -11.98
C ILE A 207 -9.96 2.90 -12.51
N LYS A 208 -11.08 2.18 -12.33
CA LYS A 208 -12.41 2.66 -12.74
C LYS A 208 -12.87 3.91 -11.98
N PHE A 209 -12.51 4.03 -10.70
CA PHE A 209 -12.98 5.11 -9.83
C PHE A 209 -11.94 6.20 -9.57
N ILE A 210 -10.76 6.12 -10.20
CA ILE A 210 -9.65 7.03 -9.98
C ILE A 210 -9.91 8.47 -10.47
N GLU A 211 -10.83 8.65 -11.42
CA GLU A 211 -11.28 9.99 -11.85
C GLU A 211 -12.13 10.68 -10.78
N GLN A 212 -12.72 9.89 -9.87
CA GLN A 212 -13.58 10.33 -8.77
C GLN A 212 -12.84 10.30 -7.42
N ASP A 213 -11.57 9.87 -7.41
CA ASP A 213 -10.69 9.85 -6.23
C ASP A 213 -10.09 11.23 -5.96
N THR A 214 -10.72 11.95 -5.04
CA THR A 214 -10.23 13.24 -4.52
C THR A 214 -9.14 13.08 -3.47
N ASP A 215 -9.05 11.91 -2.82
CA ASP A 215 -8.29 11.73 -1.58
C ASP A 215 -6.99 10.93 -1.78
N LEU A 216 -6.67 10.59 -3.03
CA LEU A 216 -5.44 9.88 -3.44
C LEU A 216 -5.33 8.45 -2.87
N ALA A 217 -6.39 7.93 -2.25
CA ALA A 217 -6.38 6.64 -1.58
C ALA A 217 -6.16 5.47 -2.56
N THR A 218 -6.59 5.64 -3.80
CA THR A 218 -6.34 4.68 -4.90
C THR A 218 -4.85 4.58 -5.21
N PHE A 219 -4.16 5.72 -5.29
CA PHE A 219 -2.71 5.77 -5.51
C PHE A 219 -1.95 5.16 -4.33
N GLN A 220 -2.42 5.40 -3.10
CA GLN A 220 -1.85 4.80 -1.91
C GLN A 220 -1.96 3.27 -1.95
N ILE A 221 -3.11 2.72 -2.36
CA ILE A 221 -3.26 1.27 -2.59
C ILE A 221 -2.27 0.79 -3.64
N MET A 222 -2.23 1.45 -4.81
CA MET A 222 -1.34 1.04 -5.89
C MET A 222 0.11 0.99 -5.42
N LEU A 223 0.55 2.01 -4.68
CA LEU A 223 1.87 2.06 -4.08
C LEU A 223 2.09 0.91 -3.08
N THR A 224 1.13 0.65 -2.19
CA THR A 224 1.20 -0.48 -1.24
C THR A 224 1.31 -1.83 -1.97
N MET A 225 0.59 -2.01 -3.08
CA MET A 225 0.61 -3.24 -3.87
C MET A 225 1.98 -3.52 -4.49
N ILE A 226 2.59 -2.50 -5.11
CA ILE A 226 3.88 -2.64 -5.78
C ILE A 226 5.06 -2.61 -4.80
N SER A 227 4.83 -2.10 -3.57
CA SER A 227 5.83 -2.11 -2.50
C SER A 227 5.88 -3.44 -1.73
N CYS A 228 4.99 -4.39 -2.00
CA CYS A 228 5.03 -5.70 -1.34
C CYS A 228 6.17 -6.58 -1.88
N GLU A 229 7.19 -6.83 -1.06
CA GLU A 229 8.36 -7.64 -1.44
C GLU A 229 8.04 -9.05 -1.97
N LYS A 230 6.94 -9.66 -1.51
CA LYS A 230 6.60 -11.05 -1.87
C LYS A 230 5.96 -11.20 -3.25
N ASP A 231 5.40 -10.14 -3.83
CA ASP A 231 4.67 -10.23 -5.11
C ASP A 231 4.73 -8.95 -5.97
N ASN A 232 5.63 -8.02 -5.65
CA ASN A 232 5.77 -6.74 -6.35
C ASN A 232 5.75 -6.89 -7.89
N LYS A 233 6.49 -7.84 -8.46
CA LYS A 233 6.57 -8.07 -9.91
C LYS A 233 5.22 -8.43 -10.53
N ASN A 234 4.45 -9.32 -9.91
CA ASN A 234 3.14 -9.70 -10.44
C ASN A 234 2.14 -8.56 -10.26
N SER A 235 2.21 -7.80 -9.16
CA SER A 235 1.39 -6.59 -8.96
C SER A 235 1.67 -5.53 -10.02
N ILE A 236 2.95 -5.26 -10.32
CA ILE A 236 3.36 -4.32 -11.36
C ILE A 236 2.85 -4.79 -12.73
N ASN A 237 3.11 -6.04 -13.12
CA ASN A 237 2.65 -6.58 -14.40
C ASN A 237 1.12 -6.50 -14.53
N TYR A 238 0.41 -6.73 -13.44
CA TYR A 238 -1.04 -6.62 -13.42
C TYR A 238 -1.51 -5.16 -13.62
N LEU A 239 -0.88 -4.18 -12.97
CA LEU A 239 -1.17 -2.76 -13.18
C LEU A 239 -0.89 -2.34 -14.63
N LEU A 240 0.26 -2.73 -15.17
CA LEU A 240 0.67 -2.42 -16.54
C LEU A 240 -0.26 -3.05 -17.60
N ALA A 241 -0.89 -4.18 -17.31
CA ALA A 241 -1.87 -4.82 -18.19
C ALA A 241 -3.21 -4.06 -18.28
N ASN A 242 -3.49 -3.13 -17.36
CA ASN A 242 -4.72 -2.34 -17.40
C ASN A 242 -4.56 -1.15 -18.35
N ALA A 243 -5.38 -1.11 -19.39
CA ALA A 243 -5.41 0.01 -20.34
C ALA A 243 -5.70 1.33 -19.61
N GLY A 244 -4.89 2.35 -19.86
CA GLY A 244 -5.01 3.68 -19.24
C GLY A 244 -4.27 3.84 -17.91
N PHE A 245 -3.68 2.79 -17.32
CA PHE A 245 -2.89 2.94 -16.09
C PHE A 245 -1.68 3.87 -16.29
N VAL A 246 -0.90 3.67 -17.35
CA VAL A 246 0.28 4.50 -17.62
C VAL A 246 -0.13 5.95 -17.90
N ASP A 247 -1.14 6.17 -18.73
CA ASP A 247 -1.70 7.50 -19.03
C ASP A 247 -2.13 8.24 -17.76
N LEU A 248 -2.81 7.53 -16.86
CA LEU A 248 -3.28 8.07 -15.59
C LEU A 248 -2.14 8.46 -14.66
N ILE A 249 -1.13 7.60 -14.50
CA ILE A 249 0.04 7.92 -13.67
C ILE A 249 0.78 9.13 -14.25
N MET A 250 0.88 9.22 -15.58
CA MET A 250 1.49 10.35 -16.28
C MET A 250 0.69 11.65 -16.14
N ASP A 251 -0.63 11.65 -16.33
CA ASP A 251 -1.49 12.84 -16.11
C ASP A 251 -1.39 13.35 -14.66
N ARG A 252 -1.34 12.44 -13.68
CA ARG A 252 -1.18 12.85 -12.27
C ARG A 252 0.24 13.32 -11.96
N LEU A 253 1.25 12.77 -12.61
CA LEU A 253 2.62 13.27 -12.51
C LEU A 253 2.68 14.73 -13.00
N GLU A 254 2.07 15.05 -14.15
CA GLU A 254 2.00 16.42 -14.68
C GLU A 254 1.25 17.40 -13.77
N ARG A 255 0.42 16.89 -12.85
CA ARG A 255 -0.27 17.69 -11.81
C ARG A 255 0.48 17.71 -10.47
N ASN A 256 1.78 17.40 -10.48
CA ASN A 256 2.69 17.49 -9.33
C ASN A 256 2.32 16.57 -8.17
N MET A 257 1.74 15.41 -8.48
CA MET A 257 1.33 14.44 -7.46
C MET A 257 2.50 13.58 -6.99
N MET A 258 2.94 13.79 -5.73
CA MET A 258 4.06 13.05 -5.11
C MET A 258 3.90 11.52 -5.14
N LEU A 259 2.68 11.01 -4.96
CA LEU A 259 2.44 9.57 -5.01
C LEU A 259 2.72 8.98 -6.40
N SER A 260 2.52 9.74 -7.49
CA SER A 260 2.89 9.29 -8.84
C SER A 260 4.41 9.11 -8.97
N ILE A 261 5.20 10.02 -8.40
CA ILE A 261 6.68 9.91 -8.37
C ILE A 261 7.08 8.61 -7.66
N SER A 262 6.48 8.30 -6.50
CA SER A 262 6.76 7.07 -5.76
C SER A 262 6.38 5.81 -6.53
N ILE A 263 5.22 5.81 -7.21
CA ILE A 263 4.78 4.68 -8.03
C ILE A 263 5.73 4.45 -9.20
N ILE A 264 6.07 5.52 -9.95
CA ILE A 264 6.99 5.45 -11.08
C ILE A 264 8.35 4.94 -10.61
N THR A 265 8.86 5.47 -9.50
CA THR A 265 10.13 5.04 -8.92
C THR A 265 10.14 3.53 -8.68
N LYS A 266 9.10 3.00 -8.03
CA LYS A 266 9.01 1.57 -7.74
C LYS A 266 8.89 0.72 -9.00
N ILE A 267 8.18 1.19 -10.02
CA ILE A 267 8.07 0.47 -11.29
C ILE A 267 9.40 0.47 -12.04
N VAL A 268 10.12 1.60 -12.06
CA VAL A 268 11.42 1.72 -12.74
C VAL A 268 12.48 0.81 -12.10
N GLU A 269 12.44 0.63 -10.77
CA GLU A 269 13.33 -0.30 -10.06
C GLU A 269 13.09 -1.78 -10.40
N GLU A 270 11.84 -2.15 -10.67
CA GLU A 270 11.42 -3.56 -10.64
C GLU A 270 10.93 -4.10 -12.00
N SER A 271 10.66 -3.23 -12.98
CA SER A 271 10.07 -3.60 -14.27
C SER A 271 10.65 -2.83 -15.46
N ASP A 272 11.42 -3.55 -16.27
CA ASP A 272 11.95 -3.04 -17.54
C ASP A 272 10.83 -2.64 -18.51
N GLU A 273 9.75 -3.44 -18.59
CA GLU A 273 8.60 -3.19 -19.46
C GLU A 273 7.85 -1.92 -19.05
N GLY A 274 7.58 -1.76 -17.75
CA GLY A 274 6.94 -0.56 -17.21
C GLY A 274 7.77 0.69 -17.47
N THR A 275 9.09 0.61 -17.30
CA THR A 275 10.01 1.71 -17.62
C THR A 275 9.94 2.11 -19.09
N ILE A 276 9.96 1.15 -20.01
CA ILE A 276 9.86 1.41 -21.45
C ILE A 276 8.52 2.09 -21.78
N LEU A 277 7.42 1.61 -21.20
CA LEU A 277 6.10 2.21 -21.38
C LEU A 277 6.05 3.65 -20.90
N PHE A 278 6.60 3.96 -19.71
CA PHE A 278 6.64 5.34 -19.21
C PHE A 278 7.47 6.27 -20.11
N ILE A 279 8.61 5.80 -20.63
CA ILE A 279 9.43 6.57 -21.57
C ILE A 279 8.65 6.87 -22.85
N GLN A 280 7.93 5.88 -23.39
CA GLN A 280 7.07 6.06 -24.57
C GLN A 280 5.95 7.08 -24.34
N HIS A 281 5.49 7.23 -23.10
CA HIS A 281 4.50 8.25 -22.70
C HIS A 281 5.13 9.58 -22.27
N GLY A 282 6.43 9.79 -22.55
CA GLY A 282 7.08 11.08 -22.35
C GLY A 282 7.64 11.33 -20.96
N LEU A 283 7.84 10.29 -20.12
CA LEU A 283 8.35 10.44 -18.75
C LEU A 283 9.56 11.38 -18.64
N LEU A 284 10.57 11.22 -19.49
CA LEU A 284 11.79 12.04 -19.44
C LEU A 284 11.53 13.54 -19.68
N LYS A 285 10.57 13.86 -20.56
CA LYS A 285 10.15 15.24 -20.83
C LYS A 285 9.38 15.79 -19.63
N THR A 286 8.45 15.01 -19.08
CA THR A 286 7.67 15.42 -17.91
C THR A 286 8.59 15.65 -16.71
N LEU A 287 9.53 14.74 -16.43
CA LEU A 287 10.52 14.92 -15.36
C LEU A 287 11.36 16.20 -15.55
N SER A 288 11.73 16.54 -16.78
CA SER A 288 12.45 17.80 -17.08
C SER A 288 11.64 19.02 -16.69
N ASN A 289 10.36 19.07 -17.08
CA ASN A 289 9.48 20.18 -16.74
C ASN A 289 9.30 20.30 -15.21
N LEU A 290 9.05 19.16 -14.55
CA LEU A 290 8.82 19.10 -13.11
C LEU A 290 10.05 19.44 -12.28
N TYR A 291 11.24 19.14 -12.78
CA TYR A 291 12.49 19.46 -12.10
C TYR A 291 12.58 20.96 -11.75
N PHE A 292 12.17 21.82 -12.69
CA PHE A 292 12.19 23.27 -12.48
C PHE A 292 11.07 23.77 -11.56
N GLU A 293 9.94 23.06 -11.49
CA GLU A 293 8.79 23.41 -10.66
C GLU A 293 8.91 22.92 -9.21
N MET A 294 9.54 21.76 -9.01
CA MET A 294 9.59 21.03 -7.72
C MET A 294 11.03 20.70 -7.33
N ARG A 295 11.86 21.74 -7.15
CA ARG A 295 13.29 21.56 -6.87
C ARG A 295 13.56 20.75 -5.59
N GLU A 296 12.66 20.79 -4.62
CA GLU A 296 12.71 19.97 -3.40
C GLU A 296 12.73 18.45 -3.66
N ASN A 297 12.28 18.01 -4.85
CA ASN A 297 12.26 16.60 -5.25
C ASN A 297 13.41 16.22 -6.19
N GLN A 298 14.43 17.08 -6.32
CA GLN A 298 15.61 16.86 -7.17
C GLN A 298 16.17 15.44 -7.04
N THR A 299 16.40 14.96 -5.81
CA THR A 299 16.99 13.64 -5.58
C THR A 299 16.12 12.51 -6.14
N ALA A 300 14.79 12.63 -6.07
CA ALA A 300 13.89 11.65 -6.66
C ALA A 300 13.97 11.65 -8.19
N PHE A 301 14.07 12.82 -8.83
CA PHE A 301 14.22 12.92 -10.29
C PHE A 301 15.58 12.37 -10.76
N ILE A 302 16.65 12.66 -10.03
CA ILE A 302 17.98 12.09 -10.27
C ILE A 302 17.92 10.57 -10.11
N TYR A 303 17.30 10.08 -9.04
CA TYR A 303 17.17 8.67 -8.74
C TYR A 303 16.39 7.90 -9.82
N ILE A 304 15.24 8.42 -10.27
CA ILE A 304 14.46 7.81 -11.35
C ILE A 304 15.31 7.75 -12.63
N THR A 305 15.93 8.86 -13.04
CA THR A 305 16.76 8.93 -14.25
C THR A 305 17.96 7.97 -14.17
N ALA A 306 18.58 7.87 -12.99
CA ALA A 306 19.67 6.94 -12.73
C ALA A 306 19.22 5.48 -12.88
N ASN A 307 18.07 5.11 -12.32
CA ASN A 307 17.53 3.75 -12.42
C ASN A 307 17.14 3.36 -13.85
N ILE A 308 16.61 4.30 -14.65
CA ILE A 308 16.34 4.06 -16.07
C ILE A 308 17.63 3.62 -16.80
N CYS A 309 18.79 4.19 -16.45
CA CYS A 309 20.07 3.83 -17.05
C CYS A 309 20.54 2.40 -16.72
N PHE A 310 19.93 1.72 -15.74
CA PHE A 310 20.23 0.31 -15.45
C PHE A 310 19.58 -0.66 -16.43
N LEU A 311 18.59 -0.25 -17.20
CA LEU A 311 18.02 -1.07 -18.26
C LEU A 311 19.07 -1.37 -19.34
N LYS A 312 19.12 -2.61 -19.81
CA LYS A 312 20.04 -3.06 -20.88
C LYS A 312 19.37 -2.91 -22.26
N ASN A 313 18.97 -1.69 -22.61
CA ASN A 313 18.26 -1.40 -23.85
C ASN A 313 18.81 -0.12 -24.52
N ASP A 314 19.41 -0.27 -25.70
CA ASP A 314 20.08 0.84 -26.41
C ASP A 314 19.14 2.00 -26.79
N TYR A 315 17.86 1.70 -27.08
CA TYR A 315 16.85 2.72 -27.37
C TYR A 315 16.58 3.58 -26.13
N VAL A 316 16.27 2.94 -24.99
CA VAL A 316 16.01 3.62 -23.70
C VAL A 316 17.18 4.53 -23.34
N ILE A 317 18.38 4.01 -23.51
CA ILE A 317 19.58 4.74 -23.15
C ILE A 317 19.83 5.93 -24.09
N THR A 318 19.58 5.77 -25.39
CA THR A 318 19.65 6.88 -26.35
C THR A 318 18.66 7.99 -25.96
N GLU A 319 17.41 7.61 -25.65
CA GLU A 319 16.38 8.55 -25.19
C GLU A 319 16.85 9.33 -23.95
N VAL A 320 17.41 8.66 -22.93
CA VAL A 320 17.95 9.32 -21.73
C VAL A 320 19.07 10.29 -22.08
N VAL A 321 20.09 9.87 -22.83
CA VAL A 321 21.25 10.72 -23.16
C VAL A 321 20.85 11.96 -23.96
N THR A 322 19.82 11.84 -24.80
CA THR A 322 19.30 12.97 -25.58
C THR A 322 18.24 13.79 -24.85
N SER A 323 17.80 13.35 -23.67
CA SER A 323 16.76 14.04 -22.90
C SER A 323 17.26 15.32 -22.25
N GLU A 324 16.34 16.26 -22.05
CA GLU A 324 16.62 17.52 -21.38
C GLU A 324 16.91 17.30 -19.88
N ILE A 325 16.17 16.41 -19.21
CA ILE A 325 16.41 16.09 -17.78
C ILE A 325 17.83 15.58 -17.54
N PHE A 326 18.39 14.77 -18.44
CA PHE A 326 19.77 14.30 -18.32
C PHE A 326 20.77 15.46 -18.40
N ASN A 327 20.60 16.37 -19.36
CA ASN A 327 21.46 17.56 -19.47
C ASN A 327 21.30 18.48 -18.25
N THR A 328 20.08 18.68 -17.76
CA THR A 328 19.80 19.44 -16.53
C THR A 328 20.56 18.85 -15.34
N ILE A 329 20.52 17.53 -15.15
CA ILE A 329 21.27 16.84 -14.09
C ILE A 329 22.78 17.07 -14.23
N LEU A 330 23.33 16.97 -15.45
CA LEU A 330 24.77 17.17 -15.69
C LEU A 330 25.24 18.61 -15.53
N ALA A 331 24.33 19.58 -15.65
CA ALA A 331 24.62 20.99 -15.49
C ALA A 331 24.57 21.46 -14.02
N LEU A 332 24.17 20.59 -13.08
CA LEU A 332 24.09 20.94 -11.66
C LEU A 332 25.46 21.26 -11.07
N ASP A 333 25.50 22.32 -10.29
CA ASP A 333 26.71 22.75 -9.61
C ASP A 333 26.93 21.95 -8.32
N GLU A 334 28.20 21.85 -7.90
CA GLU A 334 28.62 21.05 -6.72
C GLU A 334 27.88 21.44 -5.43
N GLN A 335 27.50 22.71 -5.29
CA GLN A 335 26.78 23.22 -4.11
C GLN A 335 25.30 22.82 -4.08
N GLU A 336 24.76 22.37 -5.21
CA GLU A 336 23.35 22.01 -5.37
C GLU A 336 23.10 20.52 -5.15
N LEU A 337 24.16 19.73 -5.04
CA LEU A 337 24.11 18.27 -4.97
C LEU A 337 24.39 17.77 -3.56
N ASP A 338 23.52 16.90 -3.06
CA ASP A 338 23.77 16.19 -1.81
C ASP A 338 24.59 14.90 -2.03
N LYS A 339 24.90 14.18 -0.94
CA LYS A 339 25.68 12.94 -1.00
C LYS A 339 24.99 11.86 -1.85
N ASN A 340 23.66 11.73 -1.77
CA ASN A 340 22.91 10.73 -2.51
C ASN A 340 22.85 11.08 -4.00
N ASP A 341 22.68 12.35 -4.33
CA ASP A 341 22.69 12.85 -5.71
C ASP A 341 24.01 12.46 -6.39
N PHE A 342 25.15 12.71 -5.75
CA PHE A 342 26.46 12.29 -6.27
C PHE A 342 26.56 10.78 -6.47
N ILE A 343 26.06 9.98 -5.52
CA ILE A 343 26.04 8.52 -5.63
C ILE A 343 25.24 8.09 -6.86
N TYR A 344 24.00 8.58 -7.01
CA TYR A 344 23.12 8.21 -8.11
C TYR A 344 23.66 8.67 -9.47
N ILE A 345 24.17 9.90 -9.57
CA ILE A 345 24.79 10.42 -10.80
C ILE A 345 26.02 9.58 -11.17
N SER A 346 26.88 9.24 -10.21
CA SER A 346 28.08 8.44 -10.48
C SER A 346 27.73 7.04 -10.98
N GLN A 347 26.68 6.43 -10.42
CA GLN A 347 26.18 5.13 -10.85
C GLN A 347 25.57 5.21 -12.24
N MET A 348 24.71 6.20 -12.49
CA MET A 348 24.12 6.49 -13.80
C MET A 348 25.20 6.58 -14.89
N LEU A 349 26.20 7.45 -14.69
CA LEU A 349 27.27 7.67 -15.65
C LEU A 349 28.11 6.41 -15.90
N LYS A 350 28.42 5.65 -14.85
CA LYS A 350 29.11 4.37 -14.97
C LYS A 350 28.30 3.36 -15.77
N GLN A 351 26.99 3.26 -15.52
CA GLN A 351 26.13 2.31 -16.23
C GLN A 351 25.98 2.66 -17.70
N LEU A 352 25.86 3.95 -18.01
CA LEU A 352 25.85 4.43 -19.38
C LEU A 352 27.12 3.91 -20.09
N ILE A 353 28.31 4.32 -19.63
CA ILE A 353 29.58 4.04 -20.33
C ILE A 353 29.91 2.56 -20.44
N ARG A 354 29.56 1.72 -19.45
CA ARG A 354 29.87 0.28 -19.50
C ARG A 354 29.10 -0.47 -20.60
N LYS A 355 28.01 0.08 -21.09
CA LYS A 355 27.07 -0.63 -21.97
C LYS A 355 27.27 -0.34 -23.45
N TYR A 356 28.13 0.60 -23.85
CA TYR A 356 28.17 1.04 -25.25
C TYR A 356 29.31 0.47 -26.08
N SER A 357 28.90 -0.11 -27.21
CA SER A 357 29.69 -0.27 -28.43
C SER A 357 29.49 0.86 -29.43
N ASN A 358 28.64 1.86 -29.15
CA ASN A 358 28.26 2.92 -30.10
C ASN A 358 29.10 4.20 -29.93
N GLU A 359 30.03 4.43 -30.85
CA GLU A 359 30.91 5.59 -30.90
C GLU A 359 30.17 6.94 -31.02
N GLN A 360 29.01 6.97 -31.68
CA GLN A 360 28.25 8.20 -31.89
C GLN A 360 27.70 8.76 -30.58
N LEU A 361 27.28 7.88 -29.66
CA LEU A 361 26.78 8.28 -28.34
C LEU A 361 27.93 8.80 -27.46
N TYR A 362 29.12 8.18 -27.50
CA TYR A 362 30.29 8.72 -26.82
C TYR A 362 30.66 10.10 -27.34
N HIS A 363 30.67 10.28 -28.66
CA HIS A 363 30.92 11.57 -29.26
C HIS A 363 29.86 12.60 -28.82
N TYR A 364 28.58 12.22 -28.79
CA TYR A 364 27.50 13.09 -28.31
C TYR A 364 27.72 13.51 -26.85
N LEU A 365 27.97 12.57 -25.94
CA LEU A 365 28.27 12.86 -24.53
C LEU A 365 29.43 13.86 -24.38
N LEU A 366 30.52 13.67 -25.13
CA LEU A 366 31.70 14.54 -25.05
C LEU A 366 31.54 15.92 -25.68
N THR A 367 30.58 16.09 -26.59
CA THR A 367 30.46 17.31 -27.41
C THR A 367 29.17 18.10 -27.21
N LYS A 368 28.12 17.49 -26.66
CA LYS A 368 26.78 18.06 -26.53
C LYS A 368 26.24 18.10 -25.11
N THR A 369 26.96 17.54 -24.14
CA THR A 369 26.53 17.48 -22.73
C THR A 369 27.62 17.97 -21.78
N ASP A 370 27.24 18.28 -20.54
CA ASP A 370 28.16 18.66 -19.46
C ASP A 370 28.81 17.46 -18.75
N TYR A 371 28.82 16.29 -19.41
CA TYR A 371 29.35 15.05 -18.87
C TYR A 371 30.77 15.19 -18.28
N VAL A 372 31.70 15.81 -19.01
CA VAL A 372 33.08 16.00 -18.54
C VAL A 372 33.17 16.96 -17.34
N TYR A 373 32.28 17.94 -17.28
CA TYR A 373 32.20 18.87 -16.15
C TYR A 373 31.73 18.12 -14.90
N MET A 374 30.66 17.33 -15.00
CA MET A 374 30.14 16.51 -13.91
C MET A 374 31.16 15.48 -13.41
N LEU A 375 31.91 14.80 -14.29
CA LEU A 375 33.02 13.94 -13.86
C LEU A 375 34.05 14.71 -13.01
N GLY A 376 34.34 15.96 -13.37
CA GLY A 376 35.26 16.82 -12.63
C GLY A 376 34.77 17.14 -11.22
N HIS A 377 33.47 17.37 -11.03
CA HIS A 377 32.87 17.59 -9.71
C HIS A 377 32.90 16.32 -8.85
N MET A 378 32.51 15.19 -9.43
CA MET A 378 32.52 13.90 -8.73
C MET A 378 33.92 13.50 -8.26
N MET A 379 34.96 13.80 -9.04
CA MET A 379 36.35 13.53 -8.66
C MET A 379 36.84 14.33 -7.44
N LYS A 380 36.19 15.45 -7.08
CA LYS A 380 36.53 16.24 -5.89
C LYS A 380 35.90 15.69 -4.61
N GLN A 381 34.96 14.75 -4.71
CA GLN A 381 34.23 14.20 -3.56
C GLN A 381 35.05 13.11 -2.83
N PHE A 382 36.21 13.48 -2.27
CA PHE A 382 37.13 12.55 -1.59
C PHE A 382 36.53 11.83 -0.38
N GLU A 383 35.44 12.36 0.17
CA GLU A 383 34.69 11.73 1.25
C GLU A 383 33.75 10.60 0.78
N LEU A 384 33.56 10.42 -0.53
CA LEU A 384 32.68 9.42 -1.13
C LEU A 384 33.48 8.46 -2.02
N PRO A 385 34.10 7.41 -1.45
CA PRO A 385 34.95 6.48 -2.19
C PRO A 385 34.24 5.80 -3.37
N GLU A 386 32.94 5.46 -3.24
CA GLU A 386 32.18 4.87 -4.35
C GLU A 386 32.05 5.82 -5.55
N VAL A 387 31.87 7.13 -5.32
CA VAL A 387 31.72 8.14 -6.37
C VAL A 387 33.01 8.26 -7.15
N ILE A 388 34.15 8.37 -6.45
CA ILE A 388 35.47 8.45 -7.09
C ILE A 388 35.77 7.16 -7.87
N HIS A 389 35.54 6.00 -7.26
CA HIS A 389 35.76 4.71 -7.92
C HIS A 389 34.91 4.57 -9.19
N ASN A 390 33.63 4.96 -9.14
CA ASN A 390 32.76 4.96 -10.30
C ASN A 390 33.25 5.93 -11.38
N THR A 391 33.70 7.12 -10.99
CA THR A 391 34.20 8.15 -11.91
C THR A 391 35.50 7.71 -12.59
N ILE A 392 36.42 7.05 -11.89
CA ILE A 392 37.63 6.49 -12.50
C ILE A 392 37.28 5.34 -13.43
N SER A 393 36.33 4.50 -13.07
CA SER A 393 35.84 3.45 -13.97
C SER A 393 35.29 4.04 -15.26
N CYS A 394 34.55 5.15 -15.19
CA CYS A 394 34.09 5.91 -16.36
C CYS A 394 35.27 6.37 -17.23
N VAL A 395 36.26 7.04 -16.61
CA VAL A 395 37.46 7.55 -17.31
C VAL A 395 38.20 6.41 -18.01
N LEU A 396 38.46 5.30 -17.30
CA LEU A 396 39.17 4.16 -17.86
C LEU A 396 38.39 3.48 -18.98
N HIS A 397 37.07 3.38 -18.88
CA HIS A 397 36.27 2.83 -19.97
C HIS A 397 36.32 3.72 -21.21
N MET A 398 36.23 5.05 -21.06
CA MET A 398 36.36 6.00 -22.16
C MET A 398 37.77 6.00 -22.76
N ALA A 399 38.80 5.91 -21.91
CA ALA A 399 40.20 5.85 -22.33
C ALA A 399 40.53 4.58 -23.12
N ASN A 400 39.88 3.47 -22.77
CA ASN A 400 40.01 2.18 -23.45
C ASN A 400 38.88 1.96 -24.48
N SER A 401 38.24 3.04 -24.96
CA SER A 401 37.26 2.95 -26.04
C SER A 401 37.91 2.38 -27.31
N GLN A 402 37.12 1.75 -28.19
CA GLN A 402 37.65 1.06 -29.37
C GLN A 402 38.28 1.99 -30.42
N SER A 403 38.07 3.32 -30.32
CA SER A 403 38.57 4.31 -31.28
C SER A 403 39.60 5.25 -30.67
N ASP A 404 40.80 5.25 -31.25
CA ASP A 404 41.87 6.19 -30.95
C ASP A 404 41.42 7.67 -31.07
N GLU A 405 40.48 7.96 -31.97
CA GLU A 405 39.96 9.32 -32.17
C GLU A 405 39.10 9.76 -30.99
N LEU A 406 38.24 8.88 -30.47
CA LEU A 406 37.43 9.16 -29.28
C LEU A 406 38.31 9.32 -28.04
N THR A 407 39.33 8.47 -27.87
CA THR A 407 40.27 8.60 -26.76
C THR A 407 41.04 9.92 -26.82
N LYS A 408 41.50 10.34 -28.01
CA LYS A 408 42.13 11.66 -28.21
C LYS A 408 41.17 12.81 -27.92
N LEU A 409 39.93 12.72 -28.39
CA LEU A 409 38.89 13.72 -28.13
C LEU A 409 38.60 13.83 -26.63
N PHE A 410 38.46 12.70 -25.94
CA PHE A 410 38.23 12.68 -24.50
C PHE A 410 39.39 13.32 -23.74
N ARG A 411 40.63 12.94 -24.06
CA ARG A 411 41.85 13.55 -23.50
C ARG A 411 41.87 15.07 -23.71
N TYR A 412 41.53 15.53 -24.90
CA TYR A 412 41.42 16.97 -25.20
C TYR A 412 40.34 17.64 -24.35
N LYS A 413 39.17 17.00 -24.19
CA LYS A 413 38.04 17.56 -23.44
C LYS A 413 38.27 17.65 -21.94
N ILE A 414 39.16 16.82 -21.38
CA ILE A 414 39.53 16.86 -19.95
C ILE A 414 40.70 17.81 -19.66
N SER A 415 41.50 18.17 -20.66
CA SER A 415 42.69 19.00 -20.46
C SER A 415 42.33 20.39 -19.91
N GLY A 416 43.08 20.83 -18.90
CA GLY A 416 42.86 22.07 -18.16
C GLY A 416 41.68 22.05 -17.20
N LYS A 417 41.01 20.90 -17.01
CA LYS A 417 39.84 20.78 -16.12
C LYS A 417 40.19 20.09 -14.80
N PRO A 418 39.36 20.27 -13.74
CA PRO A 418 39.62 19.67 -12.43
C PRO A 418 39.87 18.16 -12.45
N ILE A 419 39.20 17.44 -13.36
CA ILE A 419 39.38 16.00 -13.54
C ILE A 419 40.83 15.62 -13.90
N GLU A 420 41.52 16.40 -14.75
CA GLU A 420 42.91 16.12 -15.14
C GLU A 420 43.83 16.23 -13.92
N SER A 421 43.67 17.28 -13.11
CA SER A 421 44.46 17.49 -11.90
C SER A 421 44.29 16.36 -10.88
N VAL A 422 43.08 15.81 -10.73
CA VAL A 422 42.84 14.68 -9.82
C VAL A 422 43.45 13.40 -10.38
N LEU A 423 43.31 13.13 -11.68
CA LEU A 423 43.87 11.95 -12.33
C LEU A 423 45.42 11.95 -12.32
N THR A 424 46.07 13.10 -12.50
CA THR A 424 47.54 13.22 -12.38
C THR A 424 48.03 12.87 -10.97
N ASN A 425 47.20 13.04 -9.95
CA ASN A 425 47.52 12.77 -8.55
C ASN A 425 46.86 11.49 -8.02
N ILE A 426 46.36 10.62 -8.91
CA ILE A 426 45.55 9.44 -8.55
C ILE A 426 46.26 8.48 -7.60
N GLN A 427 47.60 8.42 -7.63
CA GLN A 427 48.42 7.61 -6.73
C GLN A 427 48.23 7.93 -5.24
N TYR A 428 47.78 9.15 -4.91
CA TYR A 428 47.46 9.53 -3.53
C TYR A 428 46.06 9.08 -3.09
N LEU A 429 45.22 8.70 -4.04
CA LEU A 429 43.81 8.33 -3.84
C LEU A 429 43.58 6.83 -4.00
N PHE A 430 44.38 6.15 -4.83
CA PHE A 430 44.26 4.73 -5.14
C PHE A 430 45.55 3.98 -4.86
N GLN A 431 45.42 2.78 -4.32
CA GLN A 431 46.54 1.87 -4.08
C GLN A 431 46.68 0.79 -5.18
N ASP A 432 45.70 0.68 -6.09
CA ASP A 432 45.75 -0.29 -7.18
C ASP A 432 46.66 0.20 -8.32
N ILE A 433 47.87 -0.34 -8.36
CA ILE A 433 48.91 -0.01 -9.33
C ILE A 433 48.40 -0.15 -10.78
N ASN A 434 47.56 -1.15 -11.06
CA ASN A 434 47.06 -1.36 -12.42
C ASN A 434 46.12 -0.24 -12.89
N ILE A 435 45.37 0.35 -11.94
CA ILE A 435 44.50 1.50 -12.23
C ILE A 435 45.36 2.74 -12.48
N ILE A 436 46.37 2.96 -11.64
CA ILE A 436 47.29 4.11 -11.75
C ILE A 436 48.01 4.08 -13.11
N GLU A 437 48.61 2.95 -13.47
CA GLU A 437 49.33 2.78 -14.75
C GLU A 437 48.43 3.09 -15.94
N LYS A 438 47.20 2.54 -15.97
CA LYS A 438 46.25 2.80 -17.07
C LYS A 438 45.83 4.26 -17.17
N VAL A 439 45.70 4.96 -16.04
CA VAL A 439 45.39 6.40 -16.04
C VAL A 439 46.57 7.21 -16.55
N TYR A 440 47.80 6.89 -16.14
CA TYR A 440 49.00 7.59 -16.61
C TYR A 440 49.26 7.33 -18.09
N ASP A 441 49.09 6.10 -18.56
CA ASP A 441 49.12 5.74 -19.99
C ASP A 441 48.09 6.56 -20.78
N PHE A 442 46.85 6.65 -20.27
CA PHE A 442 45.82 7.48 -20.87
C PHE A 442 46.19 8.97 -20.87
N LEU A 443 46.84 9.49 -19.84
CA LEU A 443 47.27 10.89 -19.79
C LEU A 443 48.61 11.15 -20.51
N ASN A 444 49.26 10.12 -21.05
CA ASN A 444 50.64 10.18 -21.57
C ASN A 444 51.67 10.70 -20.54
N ILE A 445 51.48 10.39 -19.25
CA ILE A 445 52.45 10.70 -18.20
C ILE A 445 53.49 9.59 -18.17
N LYS A 446 54.77 9.93 -18.35
CA LYS A 446 55.87 8.95 -18.24
C LYS A 446 56.26 8.80 -16.77
N TYR A 447 56.48 7.56 -16.33
CA TYR A 447 57.15 7.27 -15.07
C TYR A 447 58.63 7.66 -15.19
N ASP A 448 59.09 8.55 -14.32
CA ASP A 448 60.52 8.85 -14.12
C ASP A 448 61.13 7.87 -13.10
#